data_AF-A0A936WTM5-F1
#
_entry.id   AF-A0A936WTM5-F1
#
_cell.length_a   1.000
_cell.length_b   1.000
_cell.length_c   1.000
_cell.angle_alpha   90.00
_cell.angle_beta   90.00
_cell.angle_gamma   90.00
#
_symmetry.space_group_name_H-M   'P 1'
#
loop_
_entity.id
_entity.type
_entity.pdbx_description
1 polymer ?
#
loop_
_entity_poly.entity_id
_entity_poly.type
_entity_poly.pdbx_seq_one_letter_code
_entity_poly.pdbx_strand_id
1 'polypeptide(L)'
;MFQKKYPTAKEVKWDKEGEKYEASFDLNKTDNSVLMDGQGNIIETEVEIELTQLPKGVLDYVKTHYAGKQAKEGAKITDAKGIVTYEVEIKGMDLIFDSNGKFIKELKG
;
A
#
# COMPACT_ATOMS: atom_id res chain seq x y z
N MET A 1 -6.29 -18.03 -6.25
CA MET A 1 -5.81 -18.49 -4.92
C MET A 1 -4.39 -18.02 -4.72
N PHE A 2 -4.15 -17.27 -3.63
CA PHE A 2 -2.88 -16.64 -3.25
C PHE A 2 -1.62 -17.46 -3.56
N GLN A 3 -1.50 -18.68 -3.02
CA GLN A 3 -0.30 -19.53 -3.19
C GLN A 3 0.05 -19.85 -4.66
N LYS A 4 -0.94 -19.92 -5.56
CA LYS A 4 -0.66 -20.14 -6.99
C LYS A 4 -0.06 -18.90 -7.66
N LYS A 5 -0.41 -17.71 -7.18
CA LYS A 5 0.07 -16.43 -7.73
C LYS A 5 1.40 -16.01 -7.10
N TYR A 6 1.60 -16.33 -5.82
CA TYR A 6 2.80 -16.00 -5.05
C TYR A 6 3.46 -17.27 -4.48
N PRO A 7 3.94 -18.20 -5.33
CA PRO A 7 4.49 -19.49 -4.88
C PRO A 7 5.79 -19.36 -4.08
N THR A 8 6.45 -18.20 -4.16
CA THR A 8 7.72 -17.91 -3.47
C THR A 8 7.55 -16.88 -2.34
N ALA A 9 6.32 -16.54 -1.96
CA ALA A 9 6.06 -15.66 -0.82
C ALA A 9 6.64 -16.25 0.46
N LYS A 10 7.26 -15.40 1.27
CA LYS A 10 7.81 -15.75 2.58
C LYS A 10 7.12 -14.95 3.67
N GLU A 11 7.24 -15.42 4.91
CA GLU A 11 6.73 -14.71 6.09
C GLU A 11 5.24 -14.32 6.01
N VAL A 12 4.44 -15.13 5.32
CA VAL A 12 3.03 -14.84 5.06
C VAL A 12 2.25 -14.77 6.37
N LYS A 13 1.74 -13.58 6.70
CA LYS A 13 0.81 -13.30 7.79
C LYS A 13 -0.57 -13.07 7.20
N TRP A 14 -1.58 -13.53 7.91
CA TRP A 14 -2.97 -13.41 7.48
C TRP A 14 -3.76 -12.66 8.53
N ASP A 15 -4.44 -11.61 8.10
CA ASP A 15 -5.32 -10.82 8.92
C ASP A 15 -6.73 -10.79 8.32
N LYS A 16 -7.73 -10.64 9.18
CA LYS A 16 -9.13 -10.59 8.79
C LYS A 16 -9.67 -9.18 8.98
N GLU A 17 -10.10 -8.57 7.89
CA GLU A 17 -10.64 -7.21 7.86
C GLU A 17 -12.14 -7.24 7.55
N GLY A 18 -12.97 -7.36 8.59
CA GLY A 18 -14.41 -7.55 8.41
C GLY A 18 -14.70 -8.87 7.67
N GLU A 19 -15.20 -8.80 6.44
CA GLU A 19 -15.47 -9.97 5.60
C GLU A 19 -14.32 -10.30 4.62
N LYS A 20 -13.26 -9.49 4.63
CA LYS A 20 -12.09 -9.64 3.76
C LYS A 20 -10.94 -10.30 4.50
N TYR A 21 -9.96 -10.74 3.71
CA TYR A 21 -8.73 -11.34 4.19
C TYR A 21 -7.56 -10.62 3.55
N GLU A 22 -6.62 -10.17 4.37
CA GLU A 22 -5.35 -9.63 3.91
C GLU A 22 -4.25 -10.67 4.14
N ALA A 23 -3.42 -10.86 3.11
CA ALA A 23 -2.17 -11.60 3.24
C ALA A 23 -1.00 -10.63 3.07
N SER A 24 -0.21 -10.45 4.12
CA SER A 24 1.01 -9.64 4.11
C SER A 24 2.24 -10.55 4.12
N PHE A 25 3.20 -10.32 3.24
CA PHE A 25 4.28 -11.27 2.96
C PHE A 25 5.47 -10.60 2.29
N ASP A 26 6.63 -11.24 2.41
CA ASP A 26 7.83 -10.84 1.71
C ASP A 26 7.86 -11.49 0.33
N LEU A 27 8.09 -10.67 -0.70
CA LEU A 27 8.42 -11.12 -2.03
C LEU A 27 9.67 -10.41 -2.52
N ASN A 28 10.75 -11.18 -2.74
CA ASN A 28 12.04 -10.65 -3.16
C ASN A 28 12.63 -9.57 -2.22
N LYS A 29 12.39 -9.70 -0.90
CA LYS A 29 12.80 -8.75 0.15
C LYS A 29 12.08 -7.39 0.10
N THR A 30 10.89 -7.38 -0.50
CA THR A 30 9.98 -6.25 -0.49
C THR A 30 8.71 -6.69 0.21
N ASP A 31 8.18 -5.82 1.07
CA ASP A 31 6.93 -6.09 1.75
C ASP A 31 5.77 -5.92 0.77
N ASN A 32 4.88 -6.91 0.73
CA ASN A 32 3.72 -6.95 -0.14
C ASN A 32 2.48 -7.29 0.69
N SER A 33 1.33 -6.75 0.29
CA SER A 33 0.05 -7.22 0.77
C SER A 33 -0.93 -7.51 -0.37
N VAL A 34 -1.87 -8.41 -0.12
CA VAL A 34 -2.97 -8.72 -1.03
C VAL A 34 -4.25 -8.80 -0.23
N LEU A 35 -5.18 -7.90 -0.50
CA LEU A 35 -6.52 -7.91 0.06
C LEU A 35 -7.44 -8.75 -0.84
N MET A 36 -8.17 -9.69 -0.24
CA MET A 36 -9.08 -10.60 -0.91
C MET A 36 -10.49 -10.57 -0.32
N ASP A 37 -11.48 -10.82 -1.17
CA ASP A 37 -12.84 -11.11 -0.72
C ASP A 37 -12.95 -12.52 -0.11
N GLY A 38 -14.12 -12.84 0.47
CA GLY A 38 -14.39 -14.16 1.05
C GLY A 38 -14.40 -15.33 0.04
N GLN A 39 -14.30 -15.05 -1.26
CA GLN A 39 -14.19 -16.05 -2.33
C GLN A 39 -12.73 -16.20 -2.81
N GLY A 40 -11.81 -15.38 -2.29
CA GLY A 40 -10.40 -15.38 -2.66
C GLY A 40 -10.09 -14.62 -3.94
N ASN A 41 -11.01 -13.76 -4.42
CA ASN A 41 -10.71 -12.80 -5.49
C ASN A 41 -9.90 -11.65 -4.92
N ILE A 42 -8.90 -11.20 -5.66
CA ILE A 42 -8.05 -10.07 -5.26
C ILE A 42 -8.84 -8.78 -5.47
N ILE A 43 -8.98 -8.02 -4.39
CA ILE A 43 -9.56 -6.67 -4.38
C ILE A 43 -8.46 -5.65 -4.62
N GLU A 44 -7.31 -5.85 -3.99
CA GLU A 44 -6.20 -4.90 -4.00
C GLU A 44 -4.88 -5.63 -3.79
N THR A 45 -3.81 -5.08 -4.38
CA THR A 45 -2.44 -5.45 -4.06
C THR A 45 -1.66 -4.22 -3.67
N GLU A 46 -0.83 -4.35 -2.65
CA GLU A 46 0.07 -3.33 -2.18
C GLU A 46 1.51 -3.84 -2.25
N VAL A 47 2.42 -2.97 -2.69
CA VAL A 47 3.84 -3.28 -2.77
C VAL A 47 4.60 -2.09 -2.20
N GLU A 48 5.42 -2.34 -1.20
CA GLU A 48 6.34 -1.34 -0.68
C GLU A 48 7.28 -0.84 -1.79
N ILE A 49 7.51 0.47 -1.82
CA ILE A 49 8.41 1.12 -2.76
C ILE A 49 9.29 2.11 -2.03
N GLU A 50 10.47 2.37 -2.61
CA GLU A 50 11.33 3.44 -2.11
C GLU A 50 10.61 4.78 -2.23
N LEU A 51 10.78 5.68 -1.25
CA LEU A 51 10.17 7.03 -1.29
C LEU A 51 10.57 7.81 -2.56
N THR A 52 11.69 7.47 -3.18
CA THR A 52 12.16 8.08 -4.43
C THR A 52 11.36 7.64 -5.66
N GLN A 53 10.58 6.55 -5.57
CA GLN A 53 9.71 6.03 -6.62
C GLN A 53 8.30 6.62 -6.57
N LEU A 54 7.98 7.41 -5.53
CA LEU A 54 6.71 8.11 -5.41
C LEU A 54 6.54 9.15 -6.54
N PRO A 55 5.30 9.44 -6.97
CA PRO A 55 5.03 10.50 -7.91
C PRO A 55 5.58 11.85 -7.43
N LYS A 56 6.00 12.68 -8.39
CA LYS A 56 6.49 14.01 -8.12
C LYS A 56 5.43 14.82 -7.36
N GLY A 57 5.85 15.50 -6.30
CA GLY A 57 4.98 16.36 -5.49
C GLY A 57 4.41 15.68 -4.23
N VAL A 58 4.45 14.35 -4.12
CA VAL A 58 3.99 13.65 -2.90
C VAL A 58 4.81 14.06 -1.67
N LEU A 59 6.14 13.95 -1.75
CA LEU A 59 7.01 14.33 -0.63
C LEU A 59 6.96 15.84 -0.33
N ASP A 60 6.73 16.67 -1.34
CA ASP A 60 6.57 18.11 -1.15
C ASP A 60 5.24 18.42 -0.45
N TYR A 61 4.16 17.72 -0.81
CA TYR A 61 2.87 17.81 -0.13
C TYR A 61 3.02 17.46 1.36
N VAL A 62 3.72 16.37 1.69
CA VAL A 62 4.00 16.00 3.08
C VAL A 62 4.73 17.13 3.82
N LYS A 63 5.81 17.67 3.23
CA LYS A 63 6.58 18.77 3.83
C LYS A 63 5.74 20.03 4.06
N THR A 64 4.87 20.38 3.12
CA THR A 64 4.05 21.60 3.17
C THR A 64 2.87 21.47 4.14
N HIS A 65 2.18 20.33 4.15
CA HIS A 65 0.93 20.15 4.89
C HIS A 65 1.11 19.51 6.27
N TYR A 66 2.22 18.80 6.47
CA TYR A 66 2.51 18.06 7.71
C TYR A 66 3.85 18.49 8.29
N ALA A 67 3.97 19.80 8.60
CA ALA A 67 5.19 20.40 9.10
C ALA A 67 5.80 19.63 10.30
N GLY A 68 7.09 19.33 10.21
CA GLY A 68 7.82 18.56 11.22
C GLY A 68 7.54 17.05 11.22
N LYS A 69 6.74 16.54 10.28
CA LYS A 69 6.60 15.11 10.01
C LYS A 69 7.38 14.74 8.75
N GLN A 70 7.82 13.49 8.68
CA GLN A 70 8.53 12.92 7.54
C GLN A 70 7.82 11.65 7.11
N ALA A 71 7.79 11.42 5.81
CA ALA A 71 7.43 10.13 5.23
C ALA A 71 8.40 9.07 5.75
N LYS A 72 7.88 7.95 6.26
CA LYS A 72 8.73 6.81 6.64
C LYS A 72 8.73 5.73 5.58
N GLU A 73 7.54 5.37 5.12
CA GLU A 73 7.32 4.27 4.19
C GLU A 73 6.46 4.76 3.03
N GLY A 74 6.60 4.12 1.88
CA GLY A 74 5.83 4.41 0.69
C GLY A 74 5.38 3.11 0.05
N ALA A 75 4.16 3.09 -0.48
CA ALA A 75 3.65 1.92 -1.16
C ALA A 75 2.92 2.28 -2.45
N LYS A 76 2.93 1.34 -3.38
CA LYS A 76 2.09 1.37 -4.58
C LYS A 76 0.92 0.42 -4.38
N ILE A 77 -0.27 0.98 -4.44
CA ILE A 77 -1.53 0.25 -4.33
C ILE A 77 -2.14 0.11 -5.72
N THR A 78 -2.62 -1.09 -6.06
CA THR A 78 -3.33 -1.37 -7.31
C THR A 78 -4.62 -2.12 -7.04
N ASP A 79 -5.75 -1.54 -7.42
CA ASP A 79 -7.07 -2.16 -7.23
C ASP A 79 -7.38 -3.22 -8.31
N ALA A 80 -8.48 -3.94 -8.13
CA ALA A 80 -8.95 -4.97 -9.07
C ALA A 80 -9.26 -4.44 -10.50
N LYS A 81 -9.44 -3.12 -10.67
CA LYS A 81 -9.65 -2.46 -11.97
C LYS A 81 -8.33 -1.99 -12.59
N GLY A 82 -7.20 -2.14 -11.90
CA GLY A 82 -5.89 -1.68 -12.32
C GLY A 82 -5.65 -0.19 -12.05
N ILE A 83 -6.50 0.46 -11.25
CA ILE A 83 -6.29 1.84 -10.81
C ILE A 83 -5.14 1.84 -9.80
N VAL A 84 -4.19 2.74 -10.02
CA VAL A 84 -3.02 2.90 -9.17
C VAL A 84 -3.18 4.13 -8.28
N THR A 85 -2.94 3.91 -7.00
CA THR A 85 -2.73 4.97 -5.99
C THR A 85 -1.40 4.74 -5.28
N TYR A 86 -0.94 5.78 -4.58
CA TYR A 86 0.28 5.73 -3.80
C TYR A 86 -0.02 6.09 -2.37
N GLU A 87 0.62 5.37 -1.46
CA GLU A 87 0.52 5.59 -0.03
C GLU A 87 1.84 6.12 0.52
N VAL A 88 1.74 6.95 1.56
CA VAL A 88 2.87 7.37 2.39
C VAL A 88 2.48 7.33 3.87
N GLU A 89 3.21 6.57 4.68
CA GLU A 89 3.08 6.59 6.15
C GLU A 89 3.75 7.85 6.70
N ILE A 90 3.03 8.55 7.58
CA ILE A 90 3.55 9.63 8.41
C ILE A 90 3.09 9.54 9.87
N LYS A 91 3.90 8.90 10.72
CA LYS A 91 3.62 8.78 12.17
C LYS A 91 2.28 8.07 12.47
N GLY A 92 2.06 6.91 11.85
CA GLY A 92 0.87 6.07 12.03
C GLY A 92 -0.39 6.60 11.32
N MET A 93 -0.20 7.39 10.28
CA MET A 93 -1.28 7.83 9.40
C MET A 93 -0.84 7.63 7.97
N ASP A 94 -1.77 7.20 7.13
CA ASP A 94 -1.48 6.87 5.75
C ASP A 94 -2.13 7.91 4.84
N LEU A 95 -1.31 8.53 4.00
CA LEU A 95 -1.76 9.53 3.04
C LEU A 95 -1.84 8.90 1.66
N ILE A 96 -3.03 8.92 1.08
CA ILE A 96 -3.28 8.35 -0.23
C ILE A 96 -3.26 9.44 -1.30
N PHE A 97 -2.52 9.18 -2.38
CA PHE A 97 -2.36 10.03 -3.54
C PHE A 97 -2.78 9.29 -4.82
N ASP A 98 -3.26 10.04 -5.80
CA ASP A 98 -3.50 9.49 -7.14
C ASP A 98 -2.19 9.21 -7.89
N SER A 99 -2.30 8.64 -9.09
CA SER A 99 -1.15 8.32 -9.94
C SER A 99 -0.32 9.54 -10.39
N ASN A 100 -0.85 10.76 -10.24
CA ASN A 100 -0.17 12.01 -10.56
C ASN A 100 0.42 12.69 -9.31
N GLY A 101 0.31 12.07 -8.13
CA GLY A 101 0.78 12.64 -6.87
C GLY A 101 -0.17 13.66 -6.23
N LYS A 102 -1.43 13.72 -6.69
CA LYS A 102 -2.43 14.58 -6.06
C LYS A 102 -3.03 13.87 -4.85
N PHE A 103 -3.08 14.57 -3.72
CA PHE A 103 -3.68 14.06 -2.49
C PHE A 103 -5.16 13.71 -2.69
N ILE A 104 -5.56 12.55 -2.17
CA ILE A 104 -6.93 12.03 -2.17
C ILE A 104 -7.51 12.08 -0.76
N LYS A 105 -6.86 11.41 0.20
CA LYS A 105 -7.39 11.22 1.56
C LYS A 105 -6.30 10.85 2.56
N GLU A 106 -6.62 11.02 3.83
CA GLU A 106 -5.85 10.54 4.97
C GLU A 106 -6.62 9.38 5.62
N LEU A 107 -5.92 8.32 5.97
CA LEU A 107 -6.40 7.20 6.77
C LEU A 107 -5.65 7.20 8.10
N LYS A 108 -6.36 6.88 9.18
CA LYS A 108 -5.75 6.74 10.50
C LYS A 108 -5.53 5.27 10.77
N GLY A 109 -4.29 4.90 11.11
CA GLY A 109 -3.98 3.58 11.66
C GLY A 109 -4.53 3.37 13.06
#